data_AF-A0A1T4S9J3-F1
#
_entry.id   AF-A0A1T4S9J3-F1
#
_cell.length_a   1.000
_cell.length_b   1.000
_cell.length_c   1.000
_cell.angle_alpha   90.00
_cell.angle_beta   90.00
_cell.angle_gamma   90.00
#
_symmetry.space_group_name_H-M   'P 1'
#
loop_
_entity.id
_entity.type
_entity.pdbx_description
1 polymer ?
#
loop_
_entity_poly.entity_id
_entity_poly.type
_entity_poly.pdbx_seq_one_letter_code
_entity_poly.pdbx_strand_id
1 'polypeptide(L)'
;MRDDDPPIEVYGPPRFRPGEKVRSTKNVKNDGTMAGREIGEIVVRKGDVGYVRDVGTFLQQFYVYAVEFAEHHSVVGMRARELAAEPDPERVP
;
A
#
# COMPACT_ATOMS: atom_id res chain seq x y z
N MET A 1 -5.00 -26.45 8.93
CA MET A 1 -3.97 -25.46 8.59
C MET A 1 -2.67 -26.22 8.50
N ARG A 2 -2.00 -26.24 7.35
CA ARG A 2 -0.65 -26.86 7.28
C ARG A 2 0.33 -25.88 7.90
N ASP A 3 1.40 -26.38 8.52
CA ASP A 3 2.42 -25.51 9.12
C ASP A 3 3.12 -24.59 8.09
N ASP A 4 3.01 -24.90 6.78
CA ASP A 4 3.56 -24.11 5.67
C ASP A 4 2.61 -23.04 5.08
N ASP A 5 1.37 -22.92 5.57
CA ASP A 5 0.47 -21.87 5.07
C ASP A 5 1.00 -20.48 5.45
N PRO A 6 1.09 -19.51 4.51
CA PRO A 6 1.51 -18.16 4.86
C PRO A 6 0.57 -17.57 5.93
N PRO A 7 1.10 -16.77 6.87
CA PRO A 7 0.30 -16.25 7.97
C PRO A 7 -0.87 -15.41 7.45
N ILE A 8 -2.06 -15.70 7.96
CA ILE A 8 -3.27 -14.94 7.70
C ILE A 8 -3.15 -13.60 8.45
N GLU A 9 -2.91 -12.53 7.72
CA GLU A 9 -2.69 -11.19 8.29
C GLU A 9 -3.97 -10.58 8.86
N VAL A 10 -5.13 -10.94 8.30
CA VAL A 10 -6.42 -10.31 8.62
C VAL A 10 -7.04 -10.77 9.94
N TYR A 11 -6.37 -11.66 10.68
CA TYR A 11 -6.78 -12.03 12.04
C TYR A 11 -6.32 -11.01 13.10
N GLY A 12 -5.35 -10.15 12.78
CA GLY A 12 -4.95 -9.02 13.61
C GLY A 12 -5.47 -7.69 13.05
N PRO A 13 -5.32 -6.58 13.78
CA PRO A 13 -5.62 -5.26 13.24
C PRO A 13 -4.69 -4.91 12.07
N PRO A 14 -5.14 -4.09 11.10
CA PRO A 14 -4.28 -3.62 10.03
C PRO A 14 -3.14 -2.77 10.61
N ARG A 15 -1.97 -2.85 9.95
CA ARG A 15 -0.76 -2.15 10.37
C ARG A 15 -0.87 -0.63 10.21
N PHE A 16 -1.61 -0.20 9.20
CA PHE A 16 -1.86 1.21 8.89
C PHE A 16 -3.37 1.46 8.78
N ARG A 17 -3.79 2.69 9.03
CA ARG A 17 -5.18 3.14 8.94
C ARG A 17 -5.34 4.24 7.89
N PRO A 18 -6.57 4.48 7.39
CA PRO A 18 -6.84 5.65 6.57
C PRO A 18 -6.33 6.94 7.23
N GLY A 19 -5.68 7.79 6.44
CA GLY A 19 -5.04 9.03 6.90
C GLY A 19 -3.63 8.86 7.48
N GLU A 20 -3.07 7.65 7.52
CA GLU A 20 -1.65 7.48 7.87
C GLU A 20 -0.74 7.78 6.68
N LYS A 21 0.29 8.58 6.96
CA LYS A 21 1.37 8.88 6.03
C LYS A 21 2.33 7.71 5.96
N VAL A 22 2.62 7.27 4.76
CA VAL A 22 3.47 6.11 4.50
C VAL A 22 4.46 6.41 3.39
N ARG A 23 5.59 5.73 3.45
CA ARG A 23 6.62 5.74 2.42
C ARG A 23 6.67 4.40 1.71
N SER A 24 6.69 4.41 0.38
CA SER A 24 6.95 3.22 -0.40
C SER A 24 8.40 2.75 -0.23
N THR A 25 8.59 1.47 0.08
CA THR A 25 9.91 0.85 0.18
C THR A 25 10.34 0.14 -1.11
N LYS A 26 9.45 0.12 -2.13
CA LYS A 26 9.61 -0.62 -3.38
C LYS A 26 9.23 0.24 -4.59
N ASN A 27 9.81 -0.07 -5.75
CA ASN A 27 9.26 0.40 -7.01
C ASN A 27 8.06 -0.48 -7.37
N VAL A 28 6.92 0.12 -7.73
CA VAL A 28 5.74 -0.58 -8.22
C VAL A 28 5.60 -0.31 -9.70
N LYS A 29 5.41 -1.38 -10.46
CA LYS A 29 5.11 -1.32 -11.89
C LYS A 29 3.65 -1.63 -12.11
N ASN A 30 3.02 -0.95 -13.06
CA ASN A 30 1.68 -1.30 -13.49
C ASN A 30 1.69 -2.71 -14.12
N ASP A 31 0.87 -3.61 -13.60
CA ASP A 31 0.71 -4.98 -14.13
C ASP A 31 -0.44 -5.09 -15.13
N GLY A 32 -1.09 -3.97 -15.47
CA GLY A 32 -2.26 -3.89 -16.34
C GLY A 32 -3.55 -3.51 -15.61
N THR A 33 -3.49 -3.32 -14.29
CA THR A 33 -4.65 -2.92 -13.47
C THR A 33 -4.90 -1.41 -13.47
N MET A 34 -3.90 -0.58 -13.78
CA MET A 34 -4.05 0.88 -13.85
C MET A 34 -4.34 1.35 -15.29
N ALA A 35 -5.53 1.89 -15.51
CA ALA A 35 -5.95 2.46 -16.78
C ALA A 35 -5.12 3.73 -17.12
N GLY A 36 -4.78 3.89 -18.40
CA GLY A 36 -4.03 5.07 -18.87
C GLY A 36 -2.53 5.05 -18.57
N ARG A 37 -2.00 3.93 -18.07
CA ARG A 37 -0.55 3.69 -17.89
C ARG A 37 -0.13 2.43 -18.61
N GLU A 38 1.09 2.39 -19.13
CA GLU A 38 1.58 1.20 -19.84
C GLU A 38 1.89 0.06 -18.87
N ILE A 39 1.73 -1.19 -19.31
CA ILE A 39 2.18 -2.35 -18.53
C ILE A 39 3.71 -2.27 -18.38
N GLY A 40 4.19 -2.42 -17.15
CA GLY A 40 5.61 -2.33 -16.81
C GLY A 40 6.08 -0.91 -16.47
N GLU A 41 5.27 0.12 -16.71
CA GLU A 41 5.55 1.50 -16.31
C GLU A 41 5.67 1.60 -14.79
N ILE A 42 6.67 2.33 -14.29
CA ILE A 42 6.81 2.59 -12.86
C ILE A 42 5.79 3.66 -12.44
N VAL A 43 4.81 3.25 -11.64
CA VAL A 43 3.73 4.13 -11.14
C VAL A 43 3.98 4.64 -9.73
N VAL A 44 4.88 3.99 -9.00
CA VAL A 44 5.40 4.41 -7.69
C VAL A 44 6.87 4.05 -7.62
N ARG A 45 7.72 4.98 -7.18
CA ARG A 45 9.14 4.78 -6.91
C ARG A 45 9.35 4.49 -5.44
N LYS A 46 10.42 3.75 -5.15
CA LYS A 46 10.93 3.60 -3.79
C LYS A 46 11.28 4.98 -3.25
N GLY A 47 10.77 5.29 -2.07
CA GLY A 47 10.98 6.57 -1.40
C GLY A 47 9.79 7.51 -1.49
N ASP A 48 8.86 7.29 -2.42
CA ASP A 48 7.67 8.11 -2.57
C ASP A 48 6.81 8.06 -1.32
N VAL A 49 6.26 9.21 -0.97
CA VAL A 49 5.39 9.38 0.19
C VAL A 49 3.96 9.54 -0.29
N GLY A 50 3.06 8.84 0.39
CA GLY A 50 1.62 8.91 0.14
C GLY A 50 0.84 8.76 1.42
N TYR A 51 -0.48 8.76 1.30
CA TYR A 51 -1.39 8.58 2.42
C TYR A 51 -2.28 7.37 2.18
N VAL A 52 -2.45 6.55 3.21
CA VAL A 52 -3.41 5.45 3.17
C VAL A 52 -4.80 6.04 3.04
N ARG A 53 -5.51 5.70 1.97
CA ARG A 53 -6.88 6.14 1.71
C ARG A 53 -7.90 5.14 2.22
N ASP A 54 -7.63 3.86 2.03
CA ASP A 54 -8.52 2.77 2.45
C ASP A 54 -7.73 1.47 2.73
N VAL A 55 -8.34 0.55 3.47
CA VAL A 55 -7.78 -0.76 3.82
C VAL A 55 -8.74 -1.86 3.37
N GLY A 56 -8.36 -2.56 2.31
CA GLY A 56 -9.07 -3.73 1.81
C GLY A 56 -8.39 -5.04 2.21
N THR A 57 -8.94 -6.15 1.71
CA THR A 57 -8.36 -7.48 1.88
C THR A 57 -8.27 -8.22 0.57
N PHE A 58 -7.21 -9.01 0.39
CA PHE A 58 -7.06 -9.96 -0.73
C PHE A 58 -7.13 -11.39 -0.22
N LEU A 59 -7.95 -12.22 -0.88
CA LEU A 59 -8.24 -13.62 -0.54
C LEU A 59 -8.66 -13.85 0.93
N GLN A 60 -9.11 -12.81 1.62
CA GLN A 60 -9.34 -12.83 3.08
C GLN A 60 -8.10 -13.32 3.88
N GLN A 61 -6.90 -13.15 3.34
CA GLN A 61 -5.64 -13.54 3.99
C GLN A 61 -4.72 -12.36 4.23
N PHE A 62 -4.88 -11.30 3.43
CA PHE A 62 -3.88 -10.26 3.26
C PHE A 62 -4.52 -8.88 3.32
N TYR A 63 -3.95 -7.95 4.10
CA TYR A 63 -4.35 -6.55 4.01
C TYR A 63 -3.77 -5.86 2.77
N VAL A 64 -4.61 -5.15 2.02
CA VAL A 64 -4.18 -4.32 0.90
C VAL A 64 -4.51 -2.88 1.23
N TYR A 65 -3.48 -2.03 1.25
CA TYR A 65 -3.60 -0.61 1.56
C TYR A 65 -3.71 0.14 0.24
N ALA A 66 -4.84 0.80 0.00
CA ALA A 66 -4.97 1.73 -1.11
C ALA A 66 -4.24 3.03 -0.71
N VAL A 67 -3.08 3.29 -1.30
CA VAL A 67 -2.26 4.45 -0.99
C VAL A 67 -2.37 5.46 -2.12
N GLU A 68 -2.72 6.70 -1.77
CA GLU A 68 -2.75 7.82 -2.70
C GLU A 68 -1.39 8.51 -2.72
N PHE A 69 -0.77 8.54 -3.90
CA PHE A 69 0.48 9.23 -4.17
C PHE A 69 0.18 10.49 -5.01
N ALA A 70 0.04 11.62 -4.32
CA ALA A 70 -0.40 12.87 -4.92
C ALA A 70 0.51 13.33 -6.08
N GLU A 71 1.84 13.19 -5.95
CA GLU A 71 2.82 13.55 -6.99
C GLU A 71 2.65 12.74 -8.28
N HIS A 72 2.08 11.54 -8.19
CA HIS A 72 1.87 10.65 -9.33
C HIS A 72 0.42 10.63 -9.82
N HIS A 73 -0.48 11.37 -9.15
CA HIS A 73 -1.92 11.33 -9.37
C HIS A 73 -2.46 9.89 -9.43
N SER A 74 -1.93 9.02 -8.57
CA SER A 74 -2.17 7.59 -8.61
C SER A 74 -2.62 7.06 -7.25
N VAL A 75 -3.52 6.08 -7.28
CA VAL A 75 -3.86 5.26 -6.12
C VAL A 75 -3.41 3.84 -6.40
N VAL A 76 -2.58 3.29 -5.52
CA VAL A 76 -1.95 1.98 -5.71
C VAL A 76 -2.22 1.10 -4.49
N GLY A 77 -2.69 -0.11 -4.74
CA GLY A 77 -2.83 -1.15 -3.71
C GLY A 77 -1.46 -1.71 -3.35
N MET A 78 -1.06 -1.60 -2.09
CA MET A 78 0.23 -2.07 -1.60
C MET A 78 0.07 -2.98 -0.37
N ARG A 79 1.00 -3.89 -0.15
CA ARG A 79 1.04 -4.77 1.03
C ARG A 79 1.77 -4.07 2.17
N ALA A 80 1.49 -4.46 3.42
CA ALA A 80 2.12 -3.87 4.61
C ALA A 80 3.65 -3.88 4.54
N ARG A 81 4.24 -4.97 4.03
CA ARG A 81 5.70 -5.15 3.87
C ARG A 81 6.35 -4.21 2.85
N GLU A 82 5.55 -3.57 2.01
CA GLU A 82 6.00 -2.65 0.96
C GLU A 82 5.98 -1.20 1.43
N LEU A 83 5.43 -0.94 2.62
CA LEU A 83 5.26 0.39 3.20
C LEU A 83 6.03 0.53 4.52
N ALA A 84 6.52 1.74 4.76
CA ALA A 84 7.02 2.17 6.07
C ALA A 84 6.15 3.32 6.59
N ALA A 85 5.91 3.36 7.91
CA ALA A 85 5.28 4.52 8.54
C ALA A 85 6.19 5.73 8.36
N GLU A 86 5.61 6.86 7.94
CA GLU A 86 6.32 8.12 7.80
C GLU A 86 5.73 9.11 8.81
N PRO A 87 6.56 9.83 9.58
CA PRO A 87 6.05 10.86 10.48
C PRO A 87 5.34 11.96 9.69
N ASP A 88 4.18 12.35 10.18
CA ASP A 88 3.42 13.47 9.62
C ASP A 88 3.37 14.62 10.62
N PRO A 89 4.26 15.63 10.51
CA PRO A 89 4.33 16.72 11.48
C PRO A 89 3.10 17.64 11.45
N GLU A 90 2.30 17.59 10.37
CA GLU A 90 1.10 18.41 10.19
C GLU A 90 -0.17 17.70 10.68
N ARG A 91 -0.09 16.41 11.04
CA ARG A 91 -1.24 15.67 11.57
C ARG A 91 -1.47 16.05 13.03
N VAL A 92 -2.44 16.92 13.26
CA VAL A 92 -2.95 17.24 14.59
C VAL A 92 -3.63 15.97 15.16
N PRO A 93 -3.29 15.54 16.39
CA PRO A 93 -3.88 14.34 17.01
C PRO A 93 -5.38 14.46 17.27
#